data_AF-A0A514XLE6-F1
#
_entry.id   AF-A0A514XLE6-F1
#
_cell.length_a   1.000
_cell.length_b   1.000
_cell.length_c   1.000
_cell.angle_alpha   90.00
_cell.angle_beta   90.00
_cell.angle_gamma   90.00
#
_symmetry.space_group_name_H-M   'P 1'
#
loop_
_entity.id
_entity.type
_entity.pdbx_description
1 polymer ?
#
loop_
_entity_poly.entity_id
_entity_poly.type
_entity_poly.pdbx_seq_one_letter_code
_entity_poly.pdbx_strand_id
1 'polypeptide(L)'
;MFLQGDLQVMFDALYSVGAIDPVLKLDWQEVTKEMMANPALLSEAFQSINGCRGDKDLLIQKLHMMDQRSVSYIAMEVAREFCEFQDRKDLH
;
A
#
# COMPACT_ATOMS: atom_id res chain seq x y z
N MET A 1 2.22 -12.02 -1.77
CA MET A 1 3.53 -11.61 -2.34
C MET A 1 3.91 -10.38 -1.55
N PHE A 2 4.95 -10.43 -0.71
CA PHE A 2 5.27 -9.34 0.21
C PHE A 2 5.91 -8.16 -0.54
N LEU A 3 5.70 -6.95 -0.04
CA LEU A 3 6.43 -5.77 -0.47
C LEU A 3 7.93 -6.00 -0.26
N GLN A 4 8.68 -6.12 -1.36
CA GLN A 4 10.14 -6.20 -1.33
C GLN A 4 10.69 -4.77 -1.25
N GLY A 5 10.67 -4.19 -0.05
CA GLY A 5 11.22 -2.86 0.18
C GLY A 5 10.97 -2.36 1.59
N ASP A 6 11.53 -1.20 1.91
CA ASP A 6 11.26 -0.50 3.16
C ASP A 6 9.78 -0.11 3.23
N LEU A 7 9.03 -0.81 4.09
CA LEU A 7 7.63 -0.51 4.39
C LEU A 7 7.45 0.95 4.85
N GLN A 8 8.47 1.50 5.52
CA GLN A 8 8.53 2.92 5.87
C GLN A 8 8.55 3.83 4.64
N VAL A 9 9.30 3.48 3.59
CA VAL A 9 9.37 4.25 2.34
C VAL A 9 8.03 4.19 1.60
N MET A 10 7.33 3.06 1.65
CA MET A 10 5.98 2.93 1.07
C MET A 10 4.99 3.83 1.79
N PHE A 11 4.98 3.77 3.12
CA PHE A 11 4.09 4.59 3.92
C PHE A 11 4.36 6.08 3.71
N ASP A 12 5.63 6.49 3.69
CA ASP A 12 6.01 7.88 3.44
C ASP A 12 5.63 8.33 2.03
N ALA A 13 5.84 7.51 1.00
CA ALA A 13 5.41 7.80 -0.35
C ALA A 13 3.88 7.97 -0.46
N LEU A 14 3.11 7.06 0.16
CA LEU A 14 1.65 7.13 0.22
C LEU A 14 1.14 8.36 0.98
N TYR A 15 1.83 8.72 2.06
CA TYR A 15 1.55 9.93 2.83
C TYR A 15 1.82 11.19 1.99
N SER A 16 2.95 11.21 1.27
CA SER A 16 3.36 12.32 0.41
C SER A 16 2.38 12.57 -0.74
N VAL A 17 1.82 11.50 -1.33
CA VAL A 17 0.77 11.62 -2.37
C VAL A 17 -0.63 11.88 -1.80
N GLY A 18 -0.78 12.00 -0.48
CA GLY A 18 -2.06 12.25 0.18
C GLY A 18 -3.04 11.07 0.12
N ALA A 19 -2.55 9.86 -0.13
CA ALA A 19 -3.38 8.66 -0.25
C ALA A 19 -3.81 8.08 1.10
N ILE A 20 -3.13 8.42 2.19
CA ILE A 20 -3.46 7.93 3.53
C ILE A 20 -4.79 8.50 4.03
N ASP A 21 -5.06 9.78 3.82
CA ASP A 21 -6.27 10.46 4.29
C ASP A 21 -7.58 9.83 3.77
N PRO A 22 -7.75 9.55 2.46
CA PRO A 22 -8.95 8.88 1.97
C PRO A 22 -9.07 7.45 2.50
N VAL A 23 -7.95 6.74 2.70
CA VAL A 23 -7.96 5.36 3.22
C VAL A 23 -8.44 5.31 4.67
N LEU A 24 -8.07 6.30 5.49
CA LEU A 24 -8.58 6.43 6.86
C LEU A 24 -10.10 6.70 6.91
N LYS A 25 -10.67 7.27 5.85
CA LYS A 25 -12.10 7.58 5.73
C LYS A 25 -12.92 6.48 5.05
N LEU A 26 -12.26 5.50 4.43
CA LEU A 26 -12.91 4.39 3.73
C LEU A 26 -13.33 3.29 4.70
N ASP A 27 -14.36 2.54 4.35
CA ASP A 27 -14.74 1.33 5.06
C ASP A 27 -13.77 0.19 4.73
N TRP A 28 -12.85 -0.08 5.65
CA TRP A 28 -11.79 -1.09 5.45
C TRP A 28 -12.36 -2.48 5.17
N GLN A 29 -13.53 -2.80 5.73
CA GLN A 29 -14.21 -4.06 5.45
C GLN A 29 -14.69 -4.17 4.00
N GLU A 30 -15.27 -3.09 3.46
CA GLU A 30 -15.79 -3.07 2.09
C GLU A 30 -14.66 -3.14 1.07
N VAL A 31 -13.63 -2.31 1.28
CA VAL A 31 -12.43 -2.28 0.44
C VAL A 31 -11.69 -3.62 0.50
N THR A 32 -11.56 -4.25 1.67
CA THR A 32 -10.97 -5.60 1.78
C THR A 32 -11.80 -6.63 1.00
N LYS A 33 -13.12 -6.52 1.01
CA LYS A 33 -14.02 -7.43 0.29
C LYS A 33 -13.89 -7.24 -1.23
N GLU A 34 -13.76 -6.01 -1.71
CA GLU A 34 -13.47 -5.71 -3.12
C GLU A 34 -12.08 -6.21 -3.55
N MET A 35 -11.08 -6.06 -2.68
CA MET A 35 -9.73 -6.60 -2.90
C MET A 35 -9.74 -8.13 -2.98
N MET A 36 -10.46 -8.81 -2.11
CA MET A 36 -10.64 -10.26 -2.16
C MET A 36 -11.40 -10.71 -3.42
N ALA A 37 -12.30 -9.87 -3.95
CA ALA A 37 -12.98 -10.13 -5.21
C ALA A 37 -12.06 -9.93 -6.44
N ASN A 38 -11.01 -9.10 -6.33
CA ASN A 38 -10.09 -8.77 -7.42
C ASN A 38 -8.62 -8.90 -7.01
N PRO A 39 -8.15 -10.10 -6.62
CA PRO A 39 -6.79 -10.30 -6.14
C PRO A 39 -5.72 -10.05 -7.23
N ALA A 40 -6.10 -10.16 -8.50
CA ALA A 40 -5.21 -9.87 -9.63
C ALA A 40 -4.75 -8.41 -9.64
N LEU A 41 -5.68 -7.48 -9.39
CA LEU A 41 -5.42 -6.04 -9.42
C LEU A 41 -4.46 -5.63 -8.30
N LEU A 42 -4.62 -6.23 -7.13
CA LEU A 42 -3.70 -6.08 -6.01
C LEU A 42 -2.31 -6.64 -6.35
N SER A 43 -2.24 -7.83 -6.93
CA SER A 43 -0.95 -8.43 -7.30
C SER A 43 -0.21 -7.63 -8.37
N GLU A 44 -0.93 -7.04 -9.33
CA GLU A 44 -0.35 -6.20 -10.39
C GLU A 44 0.17 -4.87 -9.83
N ALA A 45 -0.59 -4.28 -8.91
CA ALA A 45 -0.19 -3.09 -8.15
C ALA A 45 1.10 -3.36 -7.36
N PHE A 46 1.16 -4.48 -6.63
CA PHE A 46 2.37 -4.88 -5.90
C PHE A 46 3.55 -5.17 -6.81
N GLN A 47 3.35 -5.83 -7.96
CA GLN A 47 4.45 -6.04 -8.92
C GLN A 47 4.98 -4.73 -9.48
N SER A 48 4.10 -3.77 -9.77
CA SER A 48 4.49 -2.44 -10.25
C SER A 48 5.32 -1.69 -9.22
N ILE A 49 4.95 -1.78 -7.95
CA ILE A 49 5.66 -1.17 -6.83
C ILE A 49 6.99 -1.87 -6.55
N ASN A 50 7.00 -3.20 -6.47
CA ASN A 50 8.22 -3.99 -6.29
C ASN A 50 9.21 -3.79 -7.45
N GLY A 51 8.70 -3.54 -8.67
CA GLY A 51 9.50 -3.17 -9.83
C GLY A 51 10.29 -1.86 -9.67
N CYS A 52 9.87 -0.98 -8.75
CA CYS A 52 10.57 0.28 -8.45
C CYS A 52 11.84 0.06 -7.60
N ARG A 53 12.12 -1.15 -7.11
CA ARG A 53 13.34 -1.52 -6.35
C ARG A 53 13.65 -0.59 -5.17
N GLY A 54 12.63 -0.04 -4.52
CA GLY A 54 12.80 0.87 -3.38
C GLY A 54 13.16 2.32 -3.75
N ASP A 55 13.13 2.68 -5.03
CA ASP A 55 13.31 4.07 -5.46
C ASP A 55 12.04 4.89 -5.13
N LYS A 56 12.13 5.73 -4.09
CA LYS A 56 11.01 6.50 -3.57
C LYS A 56 10.41 7.46 -4.59
N ASP A 57 11.24 8.12 -5.41
CA ASP A 57 10.76 9.11 -6.38
C ASP A 57 9.98 8.40 -7.49
N LEU A 58 10.53 7.29 -7.99
CA LEU A 58 9.86 6.44 -8.96
C LEU A 58 8.53 5.89 -8.42
N LEU A 59 8.50 5.54 -7.12
CA LEU A 59 7.31 5.05 -6.46
C LEU A 59 6.20 6.09 -6.39
N ILE A 60 6.54 7.32 -5.98
CA ILE A 60 5.62 8.45 -5.89
C ILE A 60 5.05 8.74 -7.29
N GLN A 61 5.89 8.74 -8.32
CA GLN A 61 5.43 8.89 -9.70
C GLN A 61 4.48 7.76 -10.11
N LYS A 62 4.81 6.51 -9.78
CA LYS A 62 3.96 5.35 -10.09
C LYS A 62 2.61 5.45 -9.39
N LEU A 63 2.60 5.79 -8.11
CA LEU A 63 1.39 6.00 -7.31
C LEU A 63 0.53 7.14 -7.89
N HIS A 64 1.14 8.23 -8.37
CA HIS A 64 0.42 9.30 -9.06
C HIS A 64 -0.19 8.88 -10.40
N MET A 65 0.44 7.94 -11.11
CA MET A 65 -0.06 7.41 -12.38
C MET A 65 -1.12 6.32 -12.21
N MET A 66 -1.26 5.75 -11.01
CA MET A 66 -2.22 4.70 -10.71
C MET A 66 -3.59 5.28 -10.35
N ASP A 67 -4.65 4.52 -10.64
CA ASP A 67 -5.99 4.88 -10.20
C ASP A 67 -6.07 4.98 -8.68
N GLN A 68 -6.85 5.94 -8.21
CA GLN A 68 -7.04 6.22 -6.79
C GLN A 68 -7.50 4.98 -6.00
N ARG A 69 -8.28 4.08 -6.63
CA ARG A 69 -8.67 2.79 -6.03
C ARG A 69 -7.47 1.89 -5.78
N SER A 70 -6.61 1.72 -6.79
CA SER A 70 -5.42 0.89 -6.69
C SER A 70 -4.47 1.41 -5.61
N VAL A 71 -4.29 2.74 -5.56
CA VAL A 71 -3.50 3.41 -4.52
C VAL A 71 -4.10 3.20 -3.13
N SER A 72 -5.43 3.25 -3.01
CA SER A 72 -6.13 3.00 -1.75
C SER A 72 -5.95 1.55 -1.27
N TYR A 73 -5.99 0.57 -2.18
CA TYR A 73 -5.75 -0.84 -1.86
C TYR A 73 -4.32 -1.06 -1.36
N ILE A 74 -3.33 -0.48 -2.03
CA ILE A 74 -1.92 -0.55 -1.61
C ILE A 74 -1.78 0.06 -0.22
N ALA A 75 -2.35 1.25 0.00
CA ALA A 75 -2.25 1.94 1.28
C ALA A 75 -2.85 1.14 2.44
N MET A 76 -3.96 0.45 2.20
CA MET A 76 -4.57 -0.41 3.21
C MET A 76 -3.71 -1.63 3.56
N GLU A 77 -3.13 -2.30 2.56
CA GLU A 77 -2.23 -3.43 2.84
C GLU A 77 -0.94 -2.97 3.51
N VAL A 78 -0.35 -1.85 3.08
CA VAL A 78 0.81 -1.24 3.75
C VAL A 78 0.47 -0.91 5.21
N ALA A 79 -0.69 -0.31 5.48
CA ALA A 79 -1.12 0.02 6.84
C ALA A 79 -1.33 -1.23 7.70
N ARG A 80 -1.94 -2.29 7.15
CA ARG A 80 -2.13 -3.58 7.83
C ARG A 80 -0.80 -4.24 8.13
N GLU A 81 0.07 -4.40 7.12
CA GLU A 81 1.40 -4.97 7.30
C GLU A 81 2.23 -4.14 8.30
N PHE A 82 2.12 -2.81 8.27
CA PHE A 82 2.85 -1.94 9.19
C PHE A 82 2.38 -2.12 10.64
N CYS A 83 1.06 -2.21 10.84
CA CYS A 83 0.48 -2.48 12.14
C CYS A 83 0.91 -3.86 12.68
N GLU A 84 0.87 -4.91 11.85
CA GLU A 84 1.36 -6.25 12.22
C GLU A 84 2.87 -6.27 12.50
N PHE A 85 3.66 -5.50 11.73
CA PHE A 85 5.10 -5.43 11.92
C PHE A 85 5.47 -4.69 13.21
N GLN A 86 4.71 -3.65 13.56
CA GLN A 86 4.89 -2.89 14.80
C GLN A 86 4.43 -3.70 16.02
N ASP A 87 3.28 -4.38 15.93
CA ASP A 87 2.77 -5.29 16.96
C ASP A 87 3.77 -6.42 17.27
N ARG A 88 4.36 -7.04 16.24
CA ARG A 88 5.41 -8.05 16.41
C ARG A 88 6.72 -7.52 17.00
N LYS A 89 7.03 -6.23 16.83
CA LYS A 89 8.20 -5.60 17.45
C LYS A 89 7.97 -5.28 18.93
N ASP A 90 6.74 -5.00 19.33
CA ASP A 90 6.38 -4.72 20.73
C ASP A 90 6.30 -6.01 21.58
N LEU A 91 6.09 -7.16 20.92
CA LEU A 91 6.01 -8.49 21.55
C LEU A 91 7.36 -9.17 21.86
N HIS A 92 8.50 -8.48 21.77
CA HIS A 92 9.84 -9.03 22.04
C HIS A 92 10.71 -8.15 22.94
#